data_AF-A0A254UQV2-F1
#
_entry.id   AF-A0A254UQV2-F1
#
_cell.length_a   1.000
_cell.length_b   1.000
_cell.length_c   1.000
_cell.angle_alpha   90.00
_cell.angle_beta   90.00
_cell.angle_gamma   90.00
#
_symmetry.space_group_name_H-M   'P 1'
#
loop_
_entity.id
_entity.type
_entity.pdbx_description
1 polymer ?
#
loop_
_entity_poly.entity_id
_entity_poly.type
_entity_poly.pdbx_seq_one_letter_code
_entity_poly.pdbx_strand_id
1 'polypeptide(L)' 'MKYGWRLLFIPLWVLCIAGAVVTAFLAFDWMNWQAFVVAALIGLLAGVPAGLWNTFKVRREDPDWNRSPSRSGIT' A
#
# COMPACT_ATOMS: atom_id res chain seq x y z
N MET A 1 -19.55 2.07 -0.26
CA MET A 1 -18.55 3.08 -0.67
C MET A 1 -17.70 2.50 -1.78
N LYS A 2 -17.94 2.87 -3.05
CA LYS A 2 -17.54 2.07 -4.23
C LYS A 2 -16.05 2.08 -4.61
N TYR A 3 -15.19 2.88 -3.94
CA TYR A 3 -13.75 2.96 -4.28
C TYR A 3 -12.81 3.19 -3.08
N GLY A 4 -13.29 3.04 -1.84
CA GLY A 4 -12.54 3.41 -0.63
C GLY A 4 -11.29 2.55 -0.36
N TRP A 5 -11.23 1.32 -0.86
CA TRP A 5 -10.16 0.37 -0.51
C TRP A 5 -8.79 0.74 -1.11
N ARG A 6 -8.77 1.42 -2.27
CA ARG A 6 -7.53 1.91 -2.88
C ARG A 6 -6.83 2.96 -2.02
N LEU A 7 -7.62 3.78 -1.33
CA LEU A 7 -7.11 4.81 -0.42
C LEU A 7 -6.61 4.24 0.91
N LEU A 8 -6.87 2.97 1.23
CA LEU A 8 -6.33 2.31 2.42
C LEU A 8 -5.04 1.56 2.11
N PHE A 9 -4.98 0.87 0.97
CA PHE A 9 -3.81 0.07 0.59
C PHE A 9 -2.54 0.90 0.38
N ILE A 10 -2.67 2.07 -0.25
CA ILE A 10 -1.52 2.94 -0.55
C ILE A 10 -0.89 3.49 0.74
N PRO A 11 -1.62 4.20 1.63
CA PRO A 11 -1.01 4.70 2.86
C PRO A 11 -0.60 3.59 3.81
N LEU A 12 -1.30 2.44 3.85
CA LEU A 12 -0.87 1.29 4.66
C LEU A 12 0.51 0.78 4.25
N TRP A 13 0.76 0.63 2.95
CA TRP A 13 2.08 0.23 2.42
C TRP A 13 3.16 1.26 2.76
N VAL A 14 2.86 2.54 2.54
CA VAL A 14 3.77 3.64 2.90
C VAL A 14 4.10 3.63 4.39
N LEU A 15 3.09 3.47 5.26
CA LEU A 15 3.29 3.44 6.71
C LEU A 15 4.11 2.22 7.15
N CYS A 16 3.91 1.07 6.51
CA CYS A 16 4.61 -0.16 6.84
C CYS A 16 6.10 -0.09 6.45
N ILE A 17 6.41 0.41 5.25
CA ILE A 17 7.82 0.62 4.83
C ILE A 17 8.46 1.73 5.65
N ALA A 18 7.79 2.88 5.83
CA ALA A 18 8.32 3.96 6.65
C ALA A 18 8.62 3.47 8.07
N GLY A 19 7.70 2.71 8.67
CA GLY A 19 7.88 2.11 9.99
C GLY A 19 9.09 1.17 10.05
N ALA A 20 9.23 0.24 9.10
CA ALA A 20 10.37 -0.67 9.04
C ALA A 20 11.71 0.06 8.91
N VAL A 21 11.76 1.12 8.09
CA VAL A 21 12.96 1.94 7.90
C VAL A 21 13.28 2.75 9.17
N VAL A 22 12.28 3.34 9.83
CA VAL A 22 12.46 4.02 11.12
C VAL A 22 12.99 3.04 12.18
N THR A 23 12.41 1.84 12.28
CA THR A 23 12.87 0.81 13.22
C THR A 23 14.32 0.41 12.96
N ALA A 24 14.72 0.26 11.70
CA ALA A 24 16.10 0.00 11.34
C ALA A 24 17.03 1.14 11.79
N PHE A 25 16.67 2.41 11.52
CA PHE A 25 17.46 3.56 11.97
C PHE A 25 17.59 3.63 13.50
N LEU A 26 16.51 3.34 14.24
CA LEU A 26 16.54 3.29 15.70
C LEU A 26 17.42 2.14 16.22
N ALA A 27 17.40 0.98 15.55
CA ALA A 27 18.23 -0.17 15.91
C ALA A 27 19.73 0.10 15.71
N PHE A 28 20.10 1.03 14.84
CA PHE A 28 21.47 1.49 14.64
C PHE A 28 21.88 2.65 15.58
N ASP A 29 21.11 2.90 16.65
CA ASP A 29 21.30 4.00 17.61
C ASP A 29 21.22 5.40 16.97
N TRP A 30 20.66 5.49 15.76
CA TRP A 30 20.64 6.74 15.00
C TRP A 30 19.43 7.59 15.36
N MET A 31 19.46 8.13 16.57
CA MET A 31 18.38 8.93 17.17
C MET A 31 18.47 10.40 16.77
N ASN A 32 18.21 10.72 15.50
CA ASN A 32 18.25 12.10 15.00
C ASN A 32 16.98 12.42 14.19
N TRP A 33 16.51 13.67 14.24
CA TRP A 33 15.30 14.12 13.53
C TRP A 33 15.41 13.88 12.01
N GLN A 34 16.63 13.90 11.48
CA GLN A 34 16.95 13.61 10.08
C GLN A 34 16.63 12.16 9.71
N ALA A 35 16.80 11.20 10.62
CA ALA A 35 16.51 9.79 10.37
C ALA A 35 15.01 9.57 10.10
N PHE A 36 14.14 10.30 10.80
CA PHE A 36 12.69 10.26 10.56
C PHE A 36 12.31 10.84 9.19
N VAL A 37 12.93 11.95 8.79
CA VAL A 37 12.65 12.57 7.47
C VAL A 37 13.13 11.66 6.34
N VAL A 38 14.34 11.10 6.46
CA VAL A 38 14.88 10.17 5.45
C VAL A 38 14.06 8.89 5.40
N ALA A 39 13.65 8.34 6.56
CA ALA A 39 12.80 7.16 6.60
C ALA A 39 11.41 7.41 5.99
N ALA A 40 10.82 8.59 6.23
CA ALA A 40 9.57 8.98 5.60
C ALA A 40 9.71 9.13 4.08
N LEU A 41 10.82 9.73 3.61
CA LEU A 41 11.09 9.86 2.17
C LEU A 41 11.31 8.50 1.51
N ILE A 42 12.08 7.60 2.13
CA ILE A 42 12.28 6.22 1.64
C ILE A 42 10.95 5.47 1.63
N GLY A 43 10.18 5.57 2.72
CA GLY A 43 8.86 4.97 2.84
C GLY A 43 7.86 5.48 1.80
N LEU A 44 7.92 6.76 1.43
CA LEU A 44 7.09 7.33 0.37
C LEU A 44 7.56 6.85 -1.01
N LEU A 45 8.87 6.94 -1.29
CA LEU A 45 9.46 6.58 -2.58
C LEU A 45 9.30 5.09 -2.90
N ALA A 46 9.40 4.20 -1.91
CA ALA A 46 9.23 2.76 -2.09
C ALA A 46 7.79 2.30 -1.83
N GLY A 47 7.08 2.92 -0.88
CA GLY A 47 5.73 2.50 -0.49
C GLY A 47 4.65 2.91 -1.48
N VAL A 48 4.78 4.05 -2.16
CA VAL A 48 3.84 4.46 -3.21
C VAL A 48 3.87 3.49 -4.41
N PRO A 49 5.03 3.15 -5.02
CA PRO A 49 5.05 2.19 -6.12
C PRO A 49 4.64 0.78 -5.67
N ALA A 50 5.01 0.34 -4.47
CA ALA A 50 4.58 -0.95 -3.92
C ALA A 50 3.05 -1.03 -3.71
N GLY A 51 2.45 0.03 -3.15
CA GLY A 51 1.00 0.12 -2.96
C GLY A 51 0.23 0.17 -4.29
N LEU A 52 0.78 0.86 -5.30
CA LEU A 52 0.22 0.86 -6.65
C LEU A 52 0.28 -0.52 -7.28
N TRP A 53 1.45 -1.18 -7.24
CA TRP A 53 1.65 -2.52 -7.81
C TRP A 53 0.72 -3.54 -7.17
N ASN A 54 0.58 -3.51 -5.84
CA ASN A 54 -0.31 -4.42 -5.13
C ASN A 54 -1.78 -4.21 -5.52
N THR A 55 -2.20 -2.96 -5.72
CA THR A 55 -3.55 -2.65 -6.21
C THR A 55 -3.76 -3.19 -7.63
N PHE A 56 -2.78 -3.06 -8.52
CA PHE A 56 -2.85 -3.64 -9.87
C PHE A 56 -2.89 -5.17 -9.83
N LYS A 57 -2.11 -5.80 -8.95
CA LYS A 57 -2.06 -7.26 -8.81
C LYS A 57 -3.39 -7.82 -8.30
N VAL A 58 -3.95 -7.24 -7.24
CA VAL A 58 -5.27 -7.63 -6.69
C VAL A 58 -6.35 -7.50 -7.77
N ARG A 59 -6.35 -6.39 -8.54
CA ARG A 59 -7.30 -6.20 -9.64
C ARG A 59 -7.15 -7.22 -10.78
N ARG A 60 -5.96 -7.79 -10.96
CA ARG A 60 -5.66 -8.77 -12.02
C ARG A 60 -5.99 -10.20 -11.58
N GLU A 61 -5.86 -10.48 -10.28
CA GLU A 61 -6.10 -11.81 -9.70
C GLU A 61 -7.54 -12.02 -9.24
N ASP A 62 -8.36 -10.97 -9.07
CA ASP A 62 -9.78 -11.08 -8.71
C ASP A 62 -10.64 -11.62 -9.88
N PRO A 63 -11.08 -12.90 -9.86
CA PRO A 63 -11.91 -13.49 -10.91
C PRO A 63 -13.35 -12.95 -10.90
N ASP A 64 -13.75 -12.33 -9.78
CA ASP A 64 -15.08 -11.77 -9.55
C ASP A 64 -15.27 -10.36 -10.13
N TRP A 65 -14.20 -9.73 -10.63
CA TRP A 65 -14.27 -8.38 -11.22
C TRP A 65 -15.24 -8.31 -12.43
N ASN A 66 -15.50 -9.44 -13.09
CA ASN A 66 -16.40 -9.54 -14.25
C ASN A 66 -17.76 -10.19 -13.93
N ARG A 67 -18.07 -10.51 -12.66
CA ARG A 67 -19.43 -10.93 -12.27
C ARG A 67 -20.32 -9.71 -12.12
N SER A 68 -20.76 -9.16 -13.25
CA SER A 68 -21.92 -8.29 -13.29
C SER A 68 -23.14 -9.07 -12.78
N PRO A 69 -23.88 -8.59 -11.76
CA PRO A 69 -25.11 -9.24 -11.29
C PRO A 69 -26.23 -9.33 -12.35
N SER A 70 -26.06 -8.71 -13.52
CA SER A 70 -27.09 -8.64 -14.57
C SER A 70 -27.21 -9.90 -15.44
N ARG A 71 -26.52 -11.00 -15.10
CA ARG A 71 -26.59 -12.27 -15.85
C ARG A 71 -26.86 -13.46 -14.93
N SER A 72 -27.78 -13.29 -13.96
CA SER A 72 -28.33 -14.40 -13.16
C SER A 72 -29.86 -14.55 -13.30
N GLY A 73 -30.48 -13.79 -14.21
CA GLY A 73 -31.82 -14.07 -14.70
C GLY A 73 -31.72 -14.63 -16.12
N ILE A 74 -32.44 -15.72 -16.39
CA ILE A 74 -32.54 -16.45 -17.67
C ILE A 74 -31.43 -17.49 -17.86
N THR A 75 -31.53 -18.62 -17.17
CA THR A 75 -32.12 -19.89 -17.67
C THR A 75 -32.05 -20.94 -16.56
#